data_AF-A0A1K1RNA6-F1
#
_entry.id   AF-A0A1K1RNA6-F1
#
_cell.length_a   1.000
_cell.length_b   1.000
_cell.length_c   1.000
_cell.angle_alpha   90.00
_cell.angle_beta   90.00
_cell.angle_gamma   90.00
#
_symmetry.space_group_name_H-M   'P 1'
#
loop_
_entity.id
_entity.type
_entity.pdbx_description
1 polymer ?
#
loop_
_entity_poly.entity_id
_entity_poly.type
_entity_poly.pdbx_seq_one_letter_code
_entity_poly.pdbx_strand_id
1 'polypeptide(L)'
;MKSSILLFVIFITSMRVLGQDTVRSVYNGNKIDSIYSGILQQERVIQVFTPQDYKPGSDKKYDVLYVLDGGNWNTGLINNIQRYQENEGNVPPTIVVSVLGIDRNKDLTPTHQDDWPTSGGGTKFLHFLRDELIPHINKNYPSNGDNTLWGHSLGGLFVINALLQEPGTFKSYVAVDPSLWWDHGYISSIAPEKIPALAGSNTTLFISGRTGREAEGMKIPGFESQLTKLAPAGLKWKVILYPDETHSSIRLKSTYDGLRFSFGWNKSNIDFHPGNGLIVKGQPFQVWSFGDTTNLHYTLDGTPPTPSSPSLGNQVQLEDAATLTVTQFTNRPRYNKSKSGVFKIGTPLKAAAKGKPDTHYAYYEEDALKPKQEGIVKEKLTLPLKNNYTLVVDGWMEAKEAGYHIFVFNADPGSKLFLNKQELILCNGTHNEGTYTYIVPLQKGFYPYKIEYRHKNADIGLKLTYLAPSTLQLVNAGTVPFYSSALLEKLITIFTL
;
A
#
# COMPACT_ATOMS: atom_id res chain seq x y z
N MET A 1 -62.54 32.23 -52.69
CA MET A 1 -62.17 30.90 -52.15
C MET A 1 -60.93 30.37 -52.84
N LYS A 2 -59.76 30.46 -52.21
CA LYS A 2 -58.61 29.59 -52.46
C LYS A 2 -57.90 29.41 -51.12
N SER A 3 -58.05 28.22 -50.54
CA SER A 3 -57.37 27.79 -49.32
C SER A 3 -55.99 27.28 -49.73
N SER A 4 -54.92 27.90 -49.25
CA SER A 4 -53.56 27.39 -49.41
C SER A 4 -53.19 26.62 -48.15
N ILE A 5 -53.18 25.30 -48.25
CA ILE A 5 -52.70 24.39 -47.22
C ILE A 5 -51.17 24.44 -47.23
N LEU A 6 -50.58 24.94 -46.13
CA LEU A 6 -49.14 24.91 -45.90
C LEU A 6 -48.77 23.51 -45.39
N LEU A 7 -48.17 22.69 -46.24
CA LEU A 7 -47.68 21.36 -45.88
C LEU A 7 -46.38 21.51 -45.07
N PHE A 8 -46.44 21.26 -43.77
CA PHE A 8 -45.26 21.23 -42.90
C PHE A 8 -44.57 19.86 -43.05
N VAL A 9 -43.51 19.81 -43.86
CA VAL A 9 -42.68 18.61 -44.00
C VAL A 9 -41.80 18.48 -42.76
N ILE A 10 -42.19 17.60 -41.84
CA ILE A 10 -41.36 17.19 -40.70
C ILE A 10 -40.26 16.28 -41.25
N PHE A 11 -39.04 16.80 -41.34
CA PHE A 11 -37.84 15.99 -41.56
C PHE A 11 -37.55 15.19 -40.29
N ILE A 12 -38.00 13.93 -40.25
CA ILE A 12 -37.52 12.96 -39.26
C ILE A 12 -36.12 12.54 -39.72
N THR A 13 -35.10 13.19 -39.17
CA THR A 13 -33.73 12.70 -39.30
C THR A 13 -33.60 11.46 -38.43
N SER A 14 -33.56 10.29 -39.07
CA SER A 14 -33.17 9.06 -38.42
C SER A 14 -31.69 9.19 -38.03
N MET A 15 -31.40 9.54 -36.78
CA MET A 15 -30.06 9.34 -36.23
C MET A 15 -29.81 7.83 -36.21
N ARG A 16 -29.07 7.33 -37.20
CA ARG A 16 -28.47 6.01 -37.08
C ARG A 16 -27.39 6.12 -36.01
N VAL A 17 -27.63 5.50 -34.85
CA VAL A 17 -26.59 5.24 -33.85
C VAL A 17 -25.66 4.20 -34.48
N LEU A 18 -24.64 4.67 -35.19
CA LEU A 18 -23.47 3.85 -35.48
C LEU A 18 -22.77 3.62 -34.13
N GLY A 19 -22.53 2.36 -33.77
CA GLY A 19 -21.71 2.03 -32.61
C GLY A 19 -20.42 2.86 -32.65
N GLN A 20 -20.13 3.58 -31.57
CA GLN A 20 -18.89 4.36 -31.48
C GLN A 20 -17.72 3.38 -31.37
N ASP A 21 -17.11 3.07 -32.52
CA ASP A 21 -15.80 2.43 -32.55
C ASP A 21 -14.84 3.27 -31.71
N THR A 22 -14.29 2.67 -30.66
CA THR A 22 -13.30 3.32 -29.82
C THR A 22 -12.05 3.52 -30.67
N VAL A 23 -11.82 4.75 -31.13
CA VAL A 23 -10.62 5.07 -31.92
C VAL A 23 -9.39 4.68 -31.09
N ARG A 24 -8.42 4.04 -31.74
CA ARG A 24 -7.20 3.54 -31.11
C ARG A 24 -6.23 4.71 -30.89
N SER A 25 -6.18 5.24 -29.68
CA SER A 25 -5.08 6.11 -29.25
C SER A 25 -3.86 5.26 -28.88
N VAL A 26 -2.68 5.62 -29.39
CA VAL A 26 -1.39 5.04 -28.98
C VAL A 26 -0.84 5.88 -27.84
N TYR A 27 -0.54 5.25 -26.70
CA TYR A 27 0.02 5.91 -25.52
C TYR A 27 1.47 5.47 -25.32
N ASN A 28 2.36 6.38 -24.91
CA ASN A 28 3.76 6.03 -24.64
C ASN A 28 3.88 4.98 -23.52
N GLY A 29 4.74 3.98 -23.73
CA GLY A 29 5.04 2.94 -22.75
C GLY A 29 4.05 1.77 -22.72
N ASN A 30 3.10 1.70 -23.68
CA ASN A 30 2.20 0.56 -23.81
C ASN A 30 2.73 -0.50 -24.79
N LYS A 31 2.22 -1.74 -24.65
CA LYS A 31 2.27 -2.78 -25.66
C LYS A 31 0.86 -3.04 -26.17
N ILE A 32 0.63 -2.86 -27.46
CA ILE A 32 -0.59 -3.33 -28.12
C ILE A 32 -0.45 -4.84 -28.31
N ASP A 33 -1.47 -5.58 -27.89
CA ASP A 33 -1.54 -7.04 -28.02
C ASP A 33 -2.97 -7.43 -28.44
N SER A 34 -3.15 -8.67 -28.89
CA SER A 34 -4.46 -9.20 -29.24
C SER A 34 -4.61 -10.67 -28.86
N ILE A 35 -5.87 -11.07 -28.72
CA ILE A 35 -6.28 -12.45 -28.45
C ILE A 35 -7.51 -12.77 -29.28
N TYR A 36 -7.48 -13.87 -30.02
CA TYR A 36 -8.70 -14.41 -30.63
C TYR A 36 -9.53 -15.10 -29.54
N SER A 37 -10.75 -14.63 -29.34
CA SER A 37 -11.68 -15.20 -28.36
C SER A 37 -12.53 -16.28 -29.03
N GLY A 38 -12.41 -17.51 -28.55
CA GLY A 38 -13.31 -18.60 -28.91
C GLY A 38 -14.71 -18.43 -28.29
N ILE A 39 -14.82 -17.73 -27.15
CA ILE A 39 -16.11 -17.45 -26.52
C ILE A 39 -16.90 -16.39 -27.30
N LEU A 40 -16.23 -15.34 -27.76
CA LEU A 40 -16.83 -14.20 -28.43
C LEU A 40 -16.79 -14.32 -29.96
N GLN A 41 -16.04 -15.29 -30.49
CA GLN A 41 -15.85 -15.56 -31.92
C GLN A 41 -15.30 -14.34 -32.68
N GLN A 42 -14.36 -13.63 -32.05
CA GLN A 42 -13.74 -12.43 -32.63
C GLN A 42 -12.35 -12.17 -32.04
N GLU A 43 -11.52 -11.44 -32.77
CA GLU A 43 -10.29 -10.88 -32.24
C GLU A 43 -10.61 -9.75 -31.25
N ARG A 44 -9.95 -9.78 -30.08
CA ARG A 44 -10.02 -8.75 -29.05
C ARG A 44 -8.66 -8.10 -28.91
N VAL A 45 -8.64 -6.77 -28.98
CA VAL A 45 -7.43 -5.97 -28.87
C VAL A 45 -7.32 -5.41 -27.46
N ILE A 46 -6.10 -5.42 -26.93
CA ILE A 46 -5.79 -4.89 -25.61
C ILE A 46 -4.57 -3.97 -25.67
N GLN A 47 -4.48 -3.10 -24.68
CA GLN A 47 -3.28 -2.30 -24.42
C GLN A 47 -2.77 -2.61 -23.03
N VAL A 48 -1.52 -3.06 -22.95
CA VAL A 48 -0.90 -3.49 -21.70
C VAL A 48 0.22 -2.52 -21.31
N PHE A 49 0.15 -2.01 -20.09
CA PHE A 49 1.15 -1.14 -19.48
C PHE A 49 1.76 -1.90 -18.30
N THR A 50 3.07 -2.17 -18.36
CA THR A 50 3.80 -2.72 -17.21
C THR A 50 4.29 -1.60 -16.30
N PRO A 51 4.54 -1.87 -15.00
CA PRO A 51 5.17 -0.91 -14.10
C PRO A 51 6.44 -0.28 -14.66
N GLN A 52 6.70 0.98 -14.31
CA GLN A 52 7.83 1.74 -14.88
C GLN A 52 9.20 1.17 -14.51
N ASP A 53 9.31 0.53 -13.34
CA ASP A 53 10.55 -0.07 -12.83
C ASP A 53 10.75 -1.53 -13.27
N TYR A 54 9.80 -2.10 -14.04
CA TYR A 54 9.89 -3.47 -14.50
C TYR A 54 11.04 -3.64 -15.48
N LYS A 55 11.92 -4.61 -15.19
CA LYS A 55 13.00 -5.03 -16.06
C LYS A 55 12.68 -6.41 -16.64
N PRO A 56 12.71 -6.59 -17.97
CA PRO A 56 12.56 -7.90 -18.59
C PRO A 56 13.53 -8.92 -17.98
N GLY A 57 13.03 -10.10 -17.65
CA GLY A 57 13.80 -11.16 -16.98
C GLY A 57 13.86 -11.08 -15.46
N SER A 58 13.24 -10.07 -14.83
CA SER A 58 13.09 -10.06 -13.36
C SER A 58 12.00 -11.02 -12.88
N ASP A 59 12.16 -11.54 -11.65
CA ASP A 59 11.19 -12.43 -11.00
C ASP A 59 9.99 -11.67 -10.38
N LYS A 60 9.96 -10.33 -10.51
CA LYS A 60 8.85 -9.52 -9.98
C LYS A 60 7.56 -9.86 -10.71
N LYS A 61 6.48 -10.04 -9.94
CA LYS A 61 5.12 -10.26 -10.45
C LYS A 61 4.15 -9.26 -9.83
N TYR A 62 3.17 -8.81 -10.61
CA TYR A 62 2.32 -7.66 -10.29
C TYR A 62 0.83 -8.00 -10.39
N ASP A 63 0.02 -7.32 -9.59
CA ASP A 63 -1.44 -7.34 -9.74
C ASP A 63 -1.83 -6.70 -11.08
N VAL A 64 -3.01 -7.06 -11.60
CA VAL A 64 -3.51 -6.56 -12.88
C VAL A 64 -4.79 -5.74 -12.70
N LEU A 65 -4.80 -4.52 -13.24
CA LEU A 65 -5.98 -3.65 -13.35
C LEU A 65 -6.57 -3.75 -14.77
N TYR A 66 -7.73 -4.39 -14.90
CA TYR A 66 -8.50 -4.45 -16.13
C TYR A 66 -9.41 -3.24 -16.26
N VAL A 67 -9.21 -2.45 -17.32
CA VAL A 67 -9.96 -1.21 -17.59
C VAL A 67 -10.88 -1.45 -18.78
N LEU A 68 -12.18 -1.47 -18.52
CA LEU A 68 -13.23 -1.60 -19.53
C LEU A 68 -13.45 -0.30 -20.31
N ASP A 69 -14.08 -0.40 -21.48
CA ASP A 69 -14.23 0.73 -22.42
C ASP A 69 -12.85 1.40 -22.69
N GLY A 70 -11.84 0.57 -22.92
CA GLY A 70 -10.49 1.00 -23.25
C GLY A 70 -10.41 1.62 -24.64
N GLY A 71 -9.41 2.47 -24.86
CA GLY A 71 -9.24 3.34 -26.02
C GLY A 71 -9.31 4.80 -25.57
N ASN A 72 -9.94 5.65 -26.38
CA ASN A 72 -9.99 7.10 -26.17
C ASN A 72 -10.57 7.56 -24.84
N TRP A 73 -11.46 6.79 -24.21
CA TRP A 73 -12.19 7.28 -23.04
C TRP A 73 -11.46 7.04 -21.73
N ASN A 74 -11.01 5.81 -21.49
CA ASN A 74 -10.54 5.41 -20.16
C ASN A 74 -9.03 5.15 -20.09
N THR A 75 -8.40 4.61 -21.15
CA THR A 75 -7.03 4.10 -21.07
C THR A 75 -6.03 5.12 -20.53
N GLY A 76 -5.90 6.27 -21.19
CA GLY A 76 -4.91 7.27 -20.81
C GLY A 76 -5.16 7.84 -19.42
N LEU A 77 -6.42 8.16 -19.09
CA LEU A 77 -6.80 8.71 -17.80
C LEU A 77 -6.50 7.74 -16.65
N ILE A 78 -6.96 6.48 -16.77
CA ILE A 78 -6.84 5.50 -15.69
C ILE A 78 -5.38 5.10 -15.49
N ASN A 79 -4.63 4.90 -16.58
CA ASN A 79 -3.20 4.61 -16.50
C ASN A 79 -2.42 5.75 -15.83
N ASN A 80 -2.72 7.02 -16.16
CA ASN A 80 -2.04 8.15 -15.54
C ASN A 80 -2.35 8.30 -14.04
N ILE A 81 -3.60 8.05 -13.63
CA ILE A 81 -3.99 8.06 -12.21
C ILE A 81 -3.29 6.92 -11.45
N GLN A 82 -3.27 5.70 -12.02
CA GLN A 82 -2.57 4.57 -11.42
C GLN A 82 -1.08 4.90 -11.23
N ARG A 83 -0.41 5.42 -12.26
CA ARG A 83 1.01 5.82 -12.19
C ARG A 83 1.28 6.92 -11.18
N TYR A 84 0.40 7.92 -11.10
CA TYR A 84 0.52 8.97 -10.08
C TYR A 84 0.44 8.37 -8.67
N GLN A 85 -0.56 7.52 -8.41
CA GLN A 85 -0.72 6.88 -7.10
C GLN A 85 0.43 5.94 -6.75
N GLU A 86 1.00 5.24 -7.74
CA GLU A 86 2.19 4.40 -7.57
C GLU A 86 3.40 5.24 -7.14
N ASN A 87 3.67 6.35 -7.84
CA ASN A 87 4.78 7.26 -7.53
C ASN A 87 4.63 7.91 -6.14
N GLU A 88 3.42 8.31 -5.79
CA GLU A 88 3.12 8.83 -4.46
C GLU A 88 3.19 7.74 -3.37
N GLY A 89 3.18 6.47 -3.75
CA GLY A 89 3.22 5.33 -2.82
C GLY A 89 1.89 5.07 -2.13
N ASN A 90 0.78 5.34 -2.82
CA ASN A 90 -0.58 5.10 -2.36
C ASN A 90 -1.18 3.79 -2.90
N VAL A 91 -0.60 3.23 -3.96
CA VAL A 91 -0.95 1.89 -4.51
C VAL A 91 0.34 1.18 -4.93
N PRO A 92 0.38 -0.16 -4.88
CA PRO A 92 1.54 -0.91 -5.34
C PRO A 92 1.70 -0.78 -6.86
N PRO A 93 2.88 -1.12 -7.41
CA PRO A 93 3.06 -1.25 -8.85
C PRO A 93 2.12 -2.32 -9.45
N THR A 94 1.42 -1.98 -10.53
CA THR A 94 0.43 -2.86 -11.19
C THR A 94 0.56 -2.86 -12.70
N ILE A 95 0.17 -3.96 -13.35
CA ILE A 95 -0.04 -3.99 -14.79
C ILE A 95 -1.42 -3.40 -15.09
N VAL A 96 -1.51 -2.44 -16.01
CA VAL A 96 -2.80 -1.94 -16.51
C VAL A 96 -3.11 -2.62 -17.84
N VAL A 97 -4.23 -3.32 -17.92
CA VAL A 97 -4.74 -3.95 -19.15
C VAL A 97 -6.01 -3.23 -19.56
N SER A 98 -5.93 -2.43 -20.62
CA SER A 98 -7.09 -1.78 -21.19
C SER A 98 -7.71 -2.65 -22.27
N VAL A 99 -9.02 -2.92 -22.16
CA VAL A 99 -9.78 -3.77 -23.09
C VAL A 99 -10.45 -2.89 -24.13
N LEU A 100 -10.00 -2.95 -25.39
CA LEU A 100 -10.42 -2.04 -26.46
C LEU A 100 -11.55 -2.62 -27.32
N GLY A 101 -12.26 -1.73 -28.03
CA GLY A 101 -13.07 -2.10 -29.19
C GLY A 101 -14.16 -3.13 -28.88
N ILE A 102 -14.87 -2.91 -27.78
CA ILE A 102 -16.01 -3.73 -27.38
C ILE A 102 -17.29 -3.18 -28.03
N ASP A 103 -18.20 -4.06 -28.42
CA ASP A 103 -19.59 -3.63 -28.66
C ASP A 103 -20.17 -3.37 -27.28
N ARG A 104 -20.12 -2.11 -26.86
CA ARG A 104 -20.39 -1.71 -25.48
C ARG A 104 -21.76 -2.22 -24.99
N ASN A 105 -22.75 -2.09 -25.86
CA ASN A 105 -24.11 -2.47 -25.54
C ASN A 105 -24.20 -3.98 -25.37
N LYS A 106 -23.58 -4.75 -26.27
CA LYS A 106 -23.49 -6.21 -26.17
C LYS A 106 -22.71 -6.68 -24.95
N ASP A 107 -21.47 -6.24 -24.82
CA ASP A 107 -20.49 -6.82 -23.92
C ASP A 107 -20.69 -6.38 -22.46
N LEU A 108 -21.28 -5.19 -22.21
CA LEU A 108 -21.39 -4.63 -20.85
C LEU A 108 -22.77 -4.72 -20.22
N THR A 109 -23.79 -5.21 -20.95
CA THR A 109 -25.15 -5.33 -20.41
C THR A 109 -25.50 -6.78 -20.07
N PRO A 110 -26.09 -7.03 -18.89
CA PRO A 110 -26.38 -8.38 -18.42
C PRO A 110 -27.62 -9.00 -19.07
N THR A 111 -28.56 -8.17 -19.52
CA THR A 111 -29.84 -8.59 -20.12
C THR A 111 -30.06 -7.87 -21.44
N HIS A 112 -30.88 -8.46 -22.31
CA HIS A 112 -31.26 -7.88 -23.58
C HIS A 112 -32.40 -6.87 -23.39
N GLN A 113 -32.35 -5.76 -24.14
CA GLN A 113 -33.45 -4.83 -24.33
C GLN A 113 -33.68 -4.55 -25.80
N ASP A 114 -34.95 -4.55 -26.21
CA ASP A 114 -35.34 -4.35 -27.62
C ASP A 114 -34.84 -3.02 -28.19
N ASP A 115 -34.84 -1.96 -27.38
CA ASP A 115 -34.33 -0.63 -27.76
C ASP A 115 -32.81 -0.59 -27.97
N TRP A 116 -32.10 -1.64 -27.53
CA TRP A 116 -30.64 -1.77 -27.59
C TRP A 116 -30.29 -3.11 -28.28
N PRO A 117 -30.40 -3.19 -29.63
CA PRO A 117 -30.47 -4.47 -30.33
C PRO A 117 -29.29 -5.43 -30.13
N THR A 118 -28.10 -4.92 -29.76
CA THR A 118 -26.93 -5.76 -29.53
C THR A 118 -26.77 -6.21 -28.07
N SER A 119 -27.58 -5.70 -27.14
CA SER A 119 -27.46 -5.92 -25.69
C SER A 119 -27.67 -7.38 -25.22
N GLY A 120 -27.20 -7.68 -24.01
CA GLY A 120 -27.39 -8.97 -23.33
C GLY A 120 -26.23 -9.96 -23.45
N GLY A 121 -25.06 -9.53 -23.91
CA GLY A 121 -23.86 -10.36 -24.08
C GLY A 121 -22.96 -10.45 -22.85
N GLY A 122 -23.28 -9.78 -21.74
CA GLY A 122 -22.41 -9.64 -20.57
C GLY A 122 -21.90 -10.97 -19.99
N THR A 123 -22.70 -12.03 -19.94
CA THR A 123 -22.24 -13.34 -19.47
C THR A 123 -21.10 -13.91 -20.32
N LYS A 124 -21.21 -13.81 -21.66
CA LYS A 124 -20.15 -14.28 -22.56
C LYS A 124 -18.89 -13.43 -22.42
N PHE A 125 -19.06 -12.12 -22.26
CA PHE A 125 -17.92 -11.23 -22.05
C PHE A 125 -17.20 -11.50 -20.73
N LEU A 126 -17.93 -11.80 -19.65
CA LEU A 126 -17.34 -12.23 -18.37
C LEU A 126 -16.56 -13.53 -18.50
N HIS A 127 -17.09 -14.53 -19.21
CA HIS A 127 -16.37 -15.78 -19.47
C HIS A 127 -15.12 -15.54 -20.32
N PHE A 128 -15.16 -14.67 -21.33
CA PHE A 128 -13.94 -14.27 -22.05
C PHE A 128 -12.88 -13.67 -21.11
N LEU A 129 -13.27 -12.76 -20.21
CA LEU A 129 -12.31 -12.19 -19.25
C LEU A 129 -11.68 -13.29 -18.38
N ARG A 130 -12.51 -14.18 -17.82
CA ARG A 130 -12.09 -15.26 -16.89
C ARG A 130 -11.26 -16.35 -17.57
N ASP A 131 -11.74 -16.86 -18.70
CA ASP A 131 -11.26 -18.12 -19.29
C ASP A 131 -10.24 -17.90 -20.41
N GLU A 132 -10.18 -16.70 -20.99
CA GLU A 132 -9.30 -16.41 -22.13
C GLU A 132 -8.34 -15.25 -21.84
N LEU A 133 -8.85 -14.07 -21.48
CA LEU A 133 -8.00 -12.88 -21.32
C LEU A 133 -7.09 -12.95 -20.08
N ILE A 134 -7.63 -13.26 -18.89
CA ILE A 134 -6.82 -13.38 -17.66
C ILE A 134 -5.71 -14.44 -17.83
N PRO A 135 -5.99 -15.65 -18.34
CA PRO A 135 -4.95 -16.64 -18.64
C PRO A 135 -3.90 -16.15 -19.64
N HIS A 136 -4.30 -15.42 -20.69
CA HIS A 136 -3.37 -14.82 -21.65
C HIS A 136 -2.44 -13.81 -20.99
N ILE A 137 -2.97 -12.93 -20.13
CA ILE A 137 -2.15 -11.97 -19.39
C ILE A 137 -1.19 -12.69 -18.42
N ASN A 138 -1.69 -13.67 -17.68
CA ASN A 138 -0.87 -14.45 -16.73
C ASN A 138 0.27 -15.20 -17.41
N LYS A 139 0.06 -15.65 -18.66
CA LYS A 139 1.08 -16.36 -19.44
C LYS A 139 2.13 -15.43 -20.04
N ASN A 140 1.72 -14.27 -20.57
CA ASN A 140 2.56 -13.45 -21.43
C ASN A 140 3.18 -12.23 -20.73
N TYR A 141 2.74 -11.90 -19.51
CA TYR A 141 3.16 -10.73 -18.75
C TYR A 141 3.57 -11.11 -17.32
N PRO A 142 4.31 -10.26 -16.59
CA PRO A 142 4.71 -10.53 -15.20
C PRO A 142 3.53 -10.37 -14.22
N SER A 143 2.40 -11.03 -14.48
CA SER A 143 1.23 -11.02 -13.60
C SER A 143 1.39 -12.06 -12.48
N ASN A 144 0.84 -11.75 -11.31
CA ASN A 144 0.76 -12.65 -10.17
C ASN A 144 -0.60 -13.36 -10.03
N GLY A 145 -1.54 -13.08 -10.95
CA GLY A 145 -2.89 -13.66 -10.98
C GLY A 145 -3.95 -12.92 -10.16
N ASP A 146 -3.60 -11.93 -9.34
CA ASP A 146 -4.56 -11.09 -8.63
C ASP A 146 -5.05 -9.94 -9.52
N ASN A 147 -6.37 -9.85 -9.68
CA ASN A 147 -6.99 -8.99 -10.68
C ASN A 147 -7.97 -7.98 -10.04
N THR A 148 -7.99 -6.76 -10.57
CA THR A 148 -8.98 -5.72 -10.28
C THR A 148 -9.75 -5.38 -11.54
N LEU A 149 -11.07 -5.29 -11.46
CA LEU A 149 -11.93 -4.87 -12.58
C LEU A 149 -12.42 -3.44 -12.36
N TRP A 150 -12.21 -2.57 -13.34
CA TRP A 150 -12.65 -1.18 -13.34
C TRP A 150 -13.56 -0.90 -14.52
N GLY A 151 -14.68 -0.20 -14.26
CA GLY A 151 -15.62 0.18 -15.31
C GLY A 151 -16.49 1.38 -14.93
N HIS A 152 -16.89 2.16 -15.93
CA HIS A 152 -17.70 3.37 -15.80
C HIS A 152 -19.04 3.21 -16.53
N SER A 153 -20.14 3.76 -15.99
CA SER A 153 -21.46 3.74 -16.66
C SER A 153 -21.93 2.29 -16.92
N LEU A 154 -22.21 1.85 -18.16
CA LEU A 154 -22.46 0.43 -18.46
C LEU A 154 -21.29 -0.49 -18.07
N GLY A 155 -20.05 -0.01 -18.13
CA GLY A 155 -18.91 -0.74 -17.58
C GLY A 155 -19.00 -0.90 -16.06
N GLY A 156 -19.54 0.08 -15.35
CA GLY A 156 -19.83 -0.02 -13.92
C GLY A 156 -20.97 -1.00 -13.63
N LEU A 157 -22.01 -1.02 -14.48
CA LEU A 157 -23.06 -2.03 -14.45
C LEU A 157 -22.47 -3.44 -14.62
N PHE A 158 -21.60 -3.62 -15.61
CA PHE A 158 -20.91 -4.88 -15.84
C PHE A 158 -20.05 -5.28 -14.64
N VAL A 159 -19.31 -4.36 -14.03
CA VAL A 159 -18.52 -4.61 -12.82
C VAL A 159 -19.40 -5.16 -11.68
N ILE A 160 -20.56 -4.55 -11.44
CA ILE A 160 -21.49 -5.03 -10.40
C ILE A 160 -22.05 -6.40 -10.78
N ASN A 161 -22.46 -6.60 -12.03
CA ASN A 161 -22.93 -7.90 -12.49
C ASN A 161 -21.84 -8.98 -12.36
N ALA A 162 -20.59 -8.70 -12.74
CA ALA A 162 -19.48 -9.62 -12.64
C ALA A 162 -19.21 -10.06 -11.19
N LEU A 163 -19.31 -9.14 -10.22
CA LEU A 163 -19.22 -9.48 -8.80
C LEU A 163 -20.35 -10.41 -8.36
N LEU A 164 -21.59 -10.09 -8.73
CA LEU A 164 -22.76 -10.86 -8.29
C LEU A 164 -22.86 -12.25 -8.94
N GLN A 165 -22.32 -12.42 -10.15
CA GLN A 165 -22.34 -13.70 -10.85
C GLN A 165 -21.11 -14.57 -10.51
N GLU A 166 -19.92 -13.96 -10.46
CA GLU A 166 -18.65 -14.69 -10.37
C GLU A 166 -17.67 -13.99 -9.40
N PRO A 167 -17.98 -13.92 -8.08
CA PRO A 167 -17.23 -13.13 -7.11
C PRO A 167 -15.78 -13.55 -6.91
N GLY A 168 -15.41 -14.76 -7.32
CA GLY A 168 -14.04 -15.27 -7.23
C GLY A 168 -13.11 -14.82 -8.36
N THR A 169 -13.62 -14.18 -9.41
CA THR A 169 -12.83 -13.84 -10.62
C THR A 169 -11.86 -12.69 -10.37
N PHE A 170 -12.29 -11.67 -9.64
CA PHE A 170 -11.48 -10.49 -9.32
C PHE A 170 -11.41 -10.30 -7.81
N LYS A 171 -10.27 -9.80 -7.32
CA LYS A 171 -10.07 -9.48 -5.91
C LYS A 171 -10.65 -8.10 -5.55
N SER A 172 -10.83 -7.22 -6.54
CA SER A 172 -11.51 -5.94 -6.38
C SER A 172 -12.34 -5.55 -7.59
N TYR A 173 -13.43 -4.85 -7.31
CA TYR A 173 -14.38 -4.32 -8.27
C TYR A 173 -14.50 -2.81 -8.03
N VAL A 174 -14.24 -2.01 -9.06
CA VAL A 174 -14.36 -0.54 -9.02
C VAL A 174 -15.44 -0.12 -10.03
N ALA A 175 -16.64 0.11 -9.51
CA ALA A 175 -17.82 0.49 -10.28
C ALA A 175 -18.04 2.01 -10.22
N VAL A 176 -17.80 2.69 -11.33
CA VAL A 176 -17.85 4.16 -11.40
C VAL A 176 -19.16 4.63 -12.02
N ASP A 177 -19.98 5.34 -11.24
CA ASP A 177 -21.33 5.82 -11.61
C ASP A 177 -22.13 4.76 -12.39
N PRO A 178 -22.30 3.55 -11.82
CA PRO A 178 -22.81 2.38 -12.54
C PRO A 178 -24.27 2.58 -12.96
N SER A 179 -24.60 2.19 -14.20
CA SER A 179 -25.95 2.31 -14.76
C SER A 179 -26.92 1.25 -14.23
N LEU A 180 -27.16 1.22 -12.92
CA LEU A 180 -28.00 0.20 -12.28
C LEU A 180 -29.51 0.39 -12.57
N TRP A 181 -29.89 1.46 -13.28
CA TRP A 181 -31.23 1.61 -13.85
C TRP A 181 -31.54 0.62 -14.97
N TRP A 182 -30.52 0.00 -15.56
CA TRP A 182 -30.65 -0.94 -16.67
C TRP A 182 -31.74 -1.99 -16.40
N ASP A 183 -32.57 -2.23 -17.42
CA ASP A 183 -33.63 -3.23 -17.38
C ASP A 183 -34.50 -3.15 -16.14
N HIS A 184 -35.07 -1.95 -15.97
CA HIS A 184 -35.97 -1.61 -14.87
C HIS A 184 -35.32 -1.79 -13.49
N GLY A 185 -33.99 -1.85 -13.40
CA GLY A 185 -33.25 -2.17 -12.18
C GLY A 185 -32.99 -3.65 -12.00
N TYR A 186 -32.55 -4.35 -13.06
CA TYR A 186 -32.23 -5.77 -13.02
C TYR A 186 -31.25 -6.14 -11.89
N ILE A 187 -30.21 -5.34 -11.66
CA ILE A 187 -29.28 -5.59 -10.55
C ILE A 187 -29.99 -5.59 -9.21
N SER A 188 -30.92 -4.65 -8.98
CA SER A 188 -31.70 -4.59 -7.75
C SER A 188 -32.62 -5.79 -7.57
N SER A 189 -33.10 -6.42 -8.65
CA SER A 189 -33.97 -7.60 -8.57
C SER A 189 -33.20 -8.87 -8.20
N ILE A 190 -31.97 -9.04 -8.68
CA ILE A 190 -31.13 -10.22 -8.37
C ILE A 190 -30.31 -10.08 -7.08
N ALA A 191 -30.03 -8.85 -6.64
CA ALA A 191 -29.18 -8.56 -5.50
C ALA A 191 -29.57 -9.30 -4.20
N PRO A 192 -30.85 -9.44 -3.82
CA PRO A 192 -31.24 -10.18 -2.61
C PRO A 192 -30.82 -11.65 -2.61
N GLU A 193 -30.78 -12.29 -3.79
CA GLU A 193 -30.32 -13.67 -3.96
C GLU A 193 -28.79 -13.75 -4.03
N LYS A 194 -28.15 -12.82 -4.74
CA LYS A 194 -26.72 -12.91 -5.07
C LYS A 194 -25.79 -12.34 -4.00
N ILE A 195 -26.18 -11.29 -3.28
CA ILE A 195 -25.33 -10.66 -2.24
C ILE A 195 -24.94 -11.65 -1.13
N PRO A 196 -25.84 -12.52 -0.60
CA PRO A 196 -25.45 -13.51 0.40
C PRO A 196 -24.36 -14.47 -0.07
N ALA A 197 -24.31 -14.81 -1.37
CA ALA A 197 -23.28 -15.67 -1.96
C ALA A 197 -21.88 -15.03 -2.00
N LEU A 198 -21.77 -13.73 -1.71
CA LEU A 198 -20.48 -13.03 -1.58
C LEU A 198 -19.79 -13.35 -0.25
N ALA A 199 -20.46 -14.06 0.67
CA ALA A 199 -19.88 -14.46 1.95
C ALA A 199 -18.59 -15.29 1.75
N GLY A 200 -17.49 -14.88 2.39
CA GLY A 200 -16.18 -15.53 2.28
C GLY A 200 -15.38 -15.16 1.02
N SER A 201 -15.89 -14.29 0.15
CA SER A 201 -15.19 -13.87 -1.09
C SER A 201 -13.87 -13.15 -0.85
N ASN A 202 -13.67 -12.55 0.33
CA ASN A 202 -12.48 -11.74 0.68
C ASN A 202 -12.13 -10.72 -0.41
N THR A 203 -13.16 -10.03 -0.89
CA THR A 203 -13.13 -9.16 -2.07
C THR A 203 -13.52 -7.74 -1.68
N THR A 204 -13.03 -6.74 -2.43
CA THR A 204 -13.49 -5.36 -2.25
C THR A 204 -14.41 -4.87 -3.35
N LEU A 205 -15.38 -4.03 -2.98
CA LEU A 205 -16.25 -3.31 -3.91
C LEU A 205 -16.19 -1.81 -3.64
N PHE A 206 -15.68 -1.04 -4.58
CA PHE A 206 -15.80 0.42 -4.57
C PHE A 206 -16.90 0.85 -5.53
N ILE A 207 -17.85 1.65 -5.05
CA ILE A 207 -18.87 2.29 -5.87
C ILE A 207 -18.70 3.80 -5.73
N SER A 208 -18.73 4.50 -6.85
CA SER A 208 -18.91 5.94 -6.83
C SER A 208 -20.15 6.37 -7.59
N GLY A 209 -20.67 7.53 -7.22
CA GLY A 209 -21.79 8.15 -7.93
C GLY A 209 -21.79 9.67 -7.78
N ARG A 210 -22.67 10.33 -8.53
CA ARG A 210 -22.93 11.78 -8.37
C ARG A 210 -23.97 12.00 -7.28
N THR A 211 -23.89 13.11 -6.54
CA THR A 211 -24.85 13.37 -5.45
C THR A 211 -26.28 13.67 -5.95
N GLY A 212 -27.27 13.51 -5.06
CA GLY A 212 -28.65 13.92 -5.32
C GLY A 212 -29.39 13.03 -6.33
N ARG A 213 -30.23 13.66 -7.18
CA ARG A 213 -31.09 12.96 -8.15
C ARG A 213 -30.31 12.08 -9.14
N GLU A 214 -29.04 12.40 -9.38
CA GLU A 214 -28.18 11.65 -10.28
C GLU A 214 -27.82 10.27 -9.73
N ALA A 215 -27.52 10.16 -8.43
CA ALA A 215 -27.35 8.86 -7.76
C ALA A 215 -28.64 8.03 -7.78
N GLU A 216 -29.79 8.67 -7.53
CA GLU A 216 -31.11 8.02 -7.58
C GLU A 216 -31.41 7.51 -8.99
N GLY A 217 -31.14 8.34 -10.01
CA GLY A 217 -31.28 7.95 -11.42
C GLY A 217 -30.38 6.78 -11.81
N MET A 218 -29.19 6.68 -11.21
CA MET A 218 -28.30 5.53 -11.35
C MET A 218 -28.67 4.33 -10.46
N LYS A 219 -29.70 4.46 -9.60
CA LYS A 219 -30.14 3.47 -8.60
C LYS A 219 -29.06 3.04 -7.59
N ILE A 220 -28.04 3.87 -7.36
CA ILE A 220 -26.93 3.58 -6.43
C ILE A 220 -27.43 3.45 -4.97
N PRO A 221 -28.25 4.38 -4.44
CA PRO A 221 -28.71 4.30 -3.04
C PRO A 221 -29.52 3.03 -2.75
N GLY A 222 -30.33 2.58 -3.71
CA GLY A 222 -31.10 1.35 -3.59
C GLY A 222 -30.21 0.11 -3.46
N PHE A 223 -29.16 0.01 -4.28
CA PHE A 223 -28.21 -1.09 -4.19
C PHE A 223 -27.35 -1.04 -2.92
N GLU A 224 -26.90 0.16 -2.50
CA GLU A 224 -26.19 0.34 -1.23
C GLU A 224 -27.04 -0.08 -0.03
N SER A 225 -28.34 0.22 -0.04
CA SER A 225 -29.28 -0.22 0.98
C SER A 225 -29.34 -1.76 1.07
N GLN A 226 -29.35 -2.45 -0.08
CA GLN A 226 -29.31 -3.91 -0.12
C GLN A 226 -27.99 -4.48 0.40
N LEU A 227 -26.85 -3.91 0.02
CA LEU A 227 -25.53 -4.30 0.55
C LEU A 227 -25.47 -4.13 2.06
N THR A 228 -25.93 -2.98 2.58
CA THR A 228 -25.93 -2.67 4.01
C THR A 228 -26.85 -3.60 4.79
N LYS A 229 -28.04 -3.90 4.25
CA LYS A 229 -29.01 -4.80 4.89
C LYS A 229 -28.51 -6.23 4.98
N LEU A 230 -27.83 -6.73 3.94
CA LEU A 230 -27.42 -8.12 3.83
C LEU A 230 -26.00 -8.38 4.36
N ALA A 231 -25.12 -7.36 4.33
CA ALA A 231 -23.79 -7.31 4.92
C ALA A 231 -22.99 -8.63 4.83
N PRO A 232 -22.72 -9.15 3.61
CA PRO A 232 -22.08 -10.44 3.45
C PRO A 232 -20.67 -10.42 4.02
N ALA A 233 -20.37 -11.38 4.91
CA ALA A 233 -19.07 -11.48 5.57
C ALA A 233 -17.94 -11.64 4.55
N GLY A 234 -16.84 -10.91 4.69
CA GLY A 234 -15.70 -10.98 3.77
C GLY A 234 -15.83 -10.11 2.50
N LEU A 235 -16.99 -9.49 2.23
CA LEU A 235 -17.05 -8.36 1.30
C LEU A 235 -16.73 -7.08 2.04
N LYS A 236 -15.70 -6.35 1.58
CA LYS A 236 -15.43 -4.99 2.05
C LYS A 236 -15.90 -4.00 1.00
N TRP A 237 -16.88 -3.17 1.28
CA TRP A 237 -17.36 -2.19 0.31
C TRP A 237 -17.25 -0.75 0.79
N LYS A 238 -17.19 0.17 -0.16
CA LYS A 238 -17.26 1.62 0.07
C LYS A 238 -18.05 2.28 -1.04
N VAL A 239 -18.98 3.13 -0.66
CA VAL A 239 -19.72 4.01 -1.59
C VAL A 239 -19.28 5.45 -1.35
N ILE A 240 -18.97 6.19 -2.41
CA ILE A 240 -18.70 7.63 -2.34
C ILE A 240 -19.55 8.36 -3.38
N LEU A 241 -20.38 9.30 -2.92
CA LEU A 241 -21.09 10.22 -3.79
C LEU A 241 -20.34 11.55 -3.88
N TYR A 242 -19.88 11.93 -5.07
CA TYR A 242 -19.13 13.16 -5.28
C TYR A 242 -20.07 14.31 -5.68
N PRO A 243 -20.02 15.46 -4.96
CA PRO A 243 -20.69 16.67 -5.40
C PRO A 243 -19.96 17.28 -6.61
N ASP A 244 -20.70 18.05 -7.40
CA ASP A 244 -20.19 18.90 -8.50
C ASP A 244 -19.44 18.15 -9.62
N GLU A 245 -19.67 16.84 -9.75
CA GLU A 245 -19.13 16.01 -10.83
C GLU A 245 -20.19 15.74 -11.91
N THR A 246 -19.76 15.73 -13.16
CA THR A 246 -20.55 15.23 -14.30
C THR A 246 -20.39 13.73 -14.45
N HIS A 247 -21.29 13.09 -15.20
CA HIS A 247 -21.19 11.64 -15.47
C HIS A 247 -19.83 11.27 -16.07
N SER A 248 -19.21 12.17 -16.84
CA SER A 248 -17.90 11.93 -17.47
C SER A 248 -16.71 12.29 -16.59
N SER A 249 -16.78 13.38 -15.80
CA SER A 249 -15.64 13.88 -15.01
C SER A 249 -15.37 13.05 -13.75
N ILE A 250 -16.40 12.42 -13.19
CA ILE A 250 -16.33 11.60 -11.98
C ILE A 250 -15.30 10.46 -12.05
N ARG A 251 -14.92 10.01 -13.26
CA ARG A 251 -13.92 8.97 -13.51
C ARG A 251 -12.58 9.27 -12.84
N LEU A 252 -12.18 10.54 -12.76
CA LEU A 252 -10.90 10.94 -12.17
C LEU A 252 -10.87 10.62 -10.67
N LYS A 253 -11.76 11.23 -9.88
CA LYS A 253 -11.81 11.04 -8.41
C LYS A 253 -12.12 9.60 -8.05
N SER A 254 -13.04 8.98 -8.79
CA SER A 254 -13.44 7.59 -8.54
C SER A 254 -12.30 6.60 -8.74
N THR A 255 -11.45 6.83 -9.74
CA THR A 255 -10.27 5.98 -9.94
C THR A 255 -9.24 6.23 -8.85
N TYR A 256 -9.02 7.51 -8.51
CA TYR A 256 -8.09 7.88 -7.44
C TYR A 256 -8.46 7.19 -6.12
N ASP A 257 -9.71 7.34 -5.66
CA ASP A 257 -10.18 6.77 -4.39
C ASP A 257 -10.44 5.27 -4.47
N GLY A 258 -10.94 4.78 -5.61
CA GLY A 258 -11.25 3.37 -5.81
C GLY A 258 -10.02 2.49 -5.81
N LEU A 259 -8.91 2.93 -6.40
CA LEU A 259 -7.65 2.19 -6.33
C LEU A 259 -7.07 2.19 -4.91
N ARG A 260 -7.07 3.34 -4.21
CA ARG A 260 -6.63 3.42 -2.80
C ARG A 260 -7.43 2.48 -1.91
N PHE A 261 -8.75 2.44 -2.07
CA PHE A 261 -9.61 1.54 -1.33
C PHE A 261 -9.35 0.07 -1.68
N SER A 262 -9.21 -0.26 -2.98
CA SER A 262 -9.01 -1.64 -3.44
C SER A 262 -7.77 -2.29 -2.84
N PHE A 263 -6.67 -1.55 -2.75
CA PHE A 263 -5.45 -2.05 -2.13
C PHE A 263 -5.44 -1.85 -0.61
N GLY A 264 -5.91 -0.71 -0.10
CA GLY A 264 -5.72 -0.35 1.31
C GLY A 264 -4.23 -0.33 1.70
N TRP A 265 -3.38 0.08 0.77
CA TRP A 265 -1.93 -0.02 0.83
C TRP A 265 -1.30 1.37 0.89
N ASN A 266 -0.10 1.44 1.45
CA ASN A 266 0.80 2.58 1.34
C ASN A 266 2.26 2.08 1.26
N LYS A 267 3.20 2.91 0.81
CA LYS A 267 4.63 2.55 0.74
C LYS A 267 5.32 2.50 2.10
N SER A 268 4.82 3.23 3.10
CA SER A 268 5.44 3.37 4.42
C SER A 268 5.59 2.03 5.14
N ASN A 269 6.73 1.83 5.79
CA ASN A 269 6.96 0.65 6.63
C ASN A 269 6.34 0.84 8.00
N ILE A 270 6.18 -0.26 8.74
CA ILE A 270 5.77 -0.22 10.14
C ILE A 270 6.90 0.44 10.95
N ASP A 271 6.57 1.56 11.59
CA ASP A 271 7.52 2.36 12.36
C ASP A 271 7.12 2.37 13.83
N PHE A 272 7.71 1.47 14.62
CA PHE A 272 7.55 1.48 16.08
C PHE A 272 8.89 1.47 16.80
N HIS A 273 8.92 2.15 17.95
CA HIS A 273 10.10 2.32 18.79
C HIS A 273 9.74 2.30 20.29
N PRO A 274 10.59 1.75 21.17
CA PRO A 274 11.83 1.04 20.87
C PRO A 274 11.57 -0.25 20.06
N GLY A 275 12.51 -0.61 19.19
CA GLY A 275 12.38 -1.79 18.33
C GLY A 275 12.70 -3.09 19.06
N ASN A 276 13.61 -3.05 20.04
CA ASN A 276 13.99 -4.17 20.88
C ASN A 276 14.38 -3.66 22.27
N GLY A 277 14.63 -4.54 23.24
CA GLY A 277 15.13 -4.07 24.52
C GLY A 277 15.51 -5.12 25.55
N LEU A 278 16.27 -4.64 26.53
CA LEU A 278 16.40 -5.25 27.85
C LEU A 278 15.44 -4.49 28.78
N ILE A 279 14.62 -5.19 29.56
CA ILE A 279 13.60 -4.58 30.42
C ILE A 279 13.67 -5.14 31.84
N VAL A 280 13.12 -4.40 32.80
CA VAL A 280 12.97 -4.85 34.19
C VAL A 280 11.55 -5.38 34.37
N LYS A 281 11.42 -6.61 34.88
CA LYS A 281 10.12 -7.24 35.10
C LYS A 281 9.24 -6.38 36.02
N GLY A 282 8.00 -6.12 35.60
CA GLY A 282 7.01 -5.32 36.33
C GLY A 282 7.23 -3.82 36.26
N GLN A 283 8.26 -3.34 35.54
CA GLN A 283 8.49 -1.91 35.34
C GLN A 283 7.95 -1.50 33.95
N PRO A 284 6.87 -0.71 33.89
CA PRO A 284 6.23 -0.39 32.63
C PRO A 284 7.10 0.50 31.73
N PHE A 285 6.97 0.30 30.42
CA PHE A 285 7.53 1.14 29.37
C PHE A 285 6.57 1.22 28.18
N GLN A 286 6.77 2.22 27.33
CA GLN A 286 5.93 2.44 26.15
C GLN A 286 6.68 2.03 24.89
N VAL A 287 5.94 1.42 23.96
CA VAL A 287 6.32 1.28 22.56
C VAL A 287 5.41 2.18 21.74
N TRP A 288 5.98 3.17 21.08
CA TRP A 288 5.28 4.15 20.26
C TRP A 288 5.31 3.73 18.80
N SER A 289 4.19 3.93 18.11
CA SER A 289 4.02 3.72 16.68
C SER A 289 3.80 5.04 15.97
N PHE A 290 4.48 5.22 14.84
CA PHE A 290 4.53 6.46 14.09
C PHE A 290 4.09 6.25 12.64
N GLY A 291 3.76 7.34 11.95
CA GLY A 291 3.35 7.31 10.54
C GLY A 291 1.92 6.82 10.36
N ASP A 292 1.71 5.92 9.41
CA ASP A 292 0.38 5.36 9.13
C ASP A 292 0.09 4.19 10.07
N THR A 293 -0.64 4.46 11.15
CA THR A 293 -1.08 3.47 12.14
C THR A 293 -2.42 2.82 11.79
N THR A 294 -2.96 3.09 10.61
CA THR A 294 -4.22 2.50 10.14
C THR A 294 -4.05 0.98 10.01
N ASN A 295 -5.00 0.24 10.59
CA ASN A 295 -5.05 -1.23 10.55
C ASN A 295 -3.76 -1.93 11.05
N LEU A 296 -3.07 -1.34 12.03
CA LEU A 296 -2.01 -2.02 12.76
C LEU A 296 -2.61 -2.87 13.88
N HIS A 297 -2.31 -4.17 13.85
CA HIS A 297 -2.69 -5.11 14.91
C HIS A 297 -1.46 -5.83 15.43
N TYR A 298 -1.51 -6.26 16.68
CA TYR A 298 -0.34 -6.86 17.33
C TYR A 298 -0.64 -8.05 18.23
N THR A 299 0.42 -8.79 18.54
CA THR A 299 0.51 -9.85 19.54
C THR A 299 1.79 -9.65 20.36
N LEU A 300 1.86 -10.26 21.55
CA LEU A 300 3.01 -10.12 22.47
C LEU A 300 3.80 -11.41 22.68
N ASP A 301 3.34 -12.52 22.10
CA ASP A 301 3.94 -13.84 22.19
C ASP A 301 4.73 -14.24 20.93
N GLY A 302 4.80 -13.35 19.93
CA GLY A 302 5.45 -13.58 18.64
C GLY A 302 4.60 -14.33 17.61
N THR A 303 3.35 -14.68 17.92
CA THR A 303 2.43 -15.28 16.94
C THR A 303 2.00 -14.24 15.90
N PRO A 304 1.77 -14.60 14.62
CA PRO A 304 1.28 -13.64 13.64
C PRO A 304 -0.07 -13.05 14.04
N PRO A 305 -0.22 -11.70 14.09
CA PRO A 305 -1.50 -11.06 14.33
C PRO A 305 -2.55 -11.46 13.28
N THR A 306 -3.82 -11.30 13.66
CA THR A 306 -4.98 -11.41 12.78
C THR A 306 -5.72 -10.07 12.74
N PRO A 307 -6.63 -9.83 11.78
CA PRO A 307 -7.46 -8.61 11.80
C PRO A 307 -8.33 -8.47 13.07
N SER A 308 -8.54 -9.55 13.82
CA SER A 308 -9.24 -9.56 15.12
C SER A 308 -8.33 -9.37 16.33
N SER A 309 -7.01 -9.40 16.15
CA SER A 309 -6.05 -9.12 17.23
C SER A 309 -6.21 -7.67 17.72
N PRO A 310 -5.75 -7.33 18.94
CA PRO A 310 -5.81 -5.96 19.44
C PRO A 310 -5.17 -4.96 18.46
N SER A 311 -5.81 -3.81 18.27
CA SER A 311 -5.25 -2.70 17.50
C SER A 311 -4.10 -2.07 18.28
N LEU A 312 -3.00 -1.76 17.59
CA LEU A 312 -1.82 -1.14 18.19
C LEU A 312 -2.03 0.36 18.46
N GLY A 313 -2.79 1.03 17.59
CA GLY A 313 -2.93 2.49 17.62
C GLY A 313 -1.57 3.19 17.51
N ASN A 314 -1.37 4.25 18.31
CA ASN A 314 -0.13 5.01 18.32
C ASN A 314 0.84 4.57 19.43
N GLN A 315 0.42 3.74 20.39
CA GLN A 315 1.31 3.24 21.43
C GLN A 315 0.73 2.02 22.14
N VAL A 316 1.63 1.18 22.67
CA VAL A 316 1.29 0.07 23.56
C VAL A 316 2.22 0.09 24.78
N GLN A 317 1.63 -0.11 25.96
CA GLN A 317 2.37 -0.23 27.21
C GLN A 317 2.71 -1.70 27.48
N LEU A 318 3.96 -1.96 27.83
CA LEU A 318 4.48 -3.29 28.18
C LEU A 318 5.13 -3.25 29.57
N GLU A 319 5.12 -4.38 30.28
CA GLU A 319 5.69 -4.49 31.63
C GLU A 319 6.42 -5.82 31.91
N ASP A 320 6.40 -6.75 30.96
CA ASP A 320 7.09 -8.05 31.05
C ASP A 320 7.80 -8.36 29.72
N ALA A 321 8.53 -9.48 29.66
CA ALA A 321 9.11 -9.98 28.42
C ALA A 321 8.02 -10.17 27.36
N ALA A 322 8.32 -9.72 26.14
CA ALA A 322 7.40 -9.81 25.02
C ALA A 322 8.16 -9.99 23.72
N THR A 323 7.58 -10.76 22.80
CA THR A 323 7.88 -10.66 21.38
C THR A 323 6.73 -9.93 20.74
N LEU A 324 6.88 -8.62 20.57
CA LEU A 324 5.89 -7.76 19.94
C LEU A 324 5.93 -8.01 18.43
N THR A 325 4.91 -8.63 17.87
CA THR A 325 4.74 -8.74 16.41
C THR A 325 3.60 -7.84 15.99
N VAL A 326 3.88 -6.94 15.05
CA VAL A 326 2.91 -5.99 14.49
C VAL A 326 2.70 -6.31 13.02
N THR A 327 1.45 -6.35 12.60
CA THR A 327 1.05 -6.49 11.19
C THR A 327 0.15 -5.34 10.78
N GLN A 328 0.48 -4.71 9.65
CA GLN A 328 -0.40 -3.79 8.95
C GLN A 328 -1.23 -4.58 7.94
N PHE A 329 -2.55 -4.60 8.15
CA PHE A 329 -3.48 -5.25 7.24
C PHE A 329 -3.94 -4.31 6.14
N THR A 330 -3.83 -4.78 4.91
CA THR A 330 -4.36 -4.13 3.72
C THR A 330 -5.62 -4.85 3.24
N ASN A 331 -6.24 -4.36 2.16
CA ASN A 331 -7.34 -5.07 1.51
C ASN A 331 -6.86 -6.16 0.54
N ARG A 332 -5.54 -6.35 0.45
CA ARG A 332 -4.85 -7.30 -0.41
C ARG A 332 -3.79 -8.05 0.40
N PRO A 333 -4.08 -9.25 0.92
CA PRO A 333 -3.21 -9.91 1.89
C PRO A 333 -1.73 -10.02 1.49
N ARG A 334 -1.42 -10.15 0.18
CA ARG A 334 -0.03 -10.13 -0.35
C ARG A 334 0.76 -8.88 0.06
N TYR A 335 0.09 -7.75 0.26
CA TYR A 335 0.73 -6.49 0.62
C TYR A 335 0.68 -6.17 2.12
N ASN A 336 0.22 -7.11 2.96
CA ASN A 336 0.35 -6.96 4.40
C ASN A 336 1.84 -6.88 4.77
N LYS A 337 2.17 -5.97 5.69
CA LYS A 337 3.53 -5.80 6.20
C LYS A 337 3.56 -6.28 7.64
N SER A 338 4.67 -6.90 8.05
CA SER A 338 4.86 -7.29 9.45
C SER A 338 6.25 -6.92 9.94
N LYS A 339 6.35 -6.55 11.22
CA LYS A 339 7.61 -6.21 11.89
C LYS A 339 7.54 -6.71 13.33
N SER A 340 8.66 -7.23 13.82
CA SER A 340 8.75 -7.77 15.18
C SER A 340 9.86 -7.10 15.99
N GLY A 341 9.63 -7.02 17.30
CA GLY A 341 10.58 -6.53 18.29
C GLY A 341 10.61 -7.44 19.51
N VAL A 342 11.79 -7.62 20.09
CA VAL A 342 12.00 -8.54 21.22
C VAL A 342 12.43 -7.76 22.46
N PHE A 343 11.68 -7.95 23.55
CA PHE A 343 11.94 -7.36 24.86
C PHE A 343 12.24 -8.47 25.87
N LYS A 344 13.46 -8.48 26.41
CA LYS A 344 13.95 -9.53 27.32
C LYS A 344 14.07 -9.00 28.72
N ILE A 345 13.65 -9.77 29.72
CA ILE A 345 13.91 -9.44 31.12
C ILE A 345 15.41 -9.48 31.41
N GLY A 346 15.87 -8.47 32.14
CA GLY A 346 17.19 -8.42 32.74
C GLY A 346 17.23 -7.49 33.94
N THR A 347 18.43 -7.23 34.42
CA THR A 347 18.69 -6.26 35.48
C THR A 347 19.20 -4.95 34.89
N PRO A 348 18.97 -3.79 35.54
CA PRO A 348 19.63 -2.55 35.18
C PRO A 348 21.13 -2.73 35.00
N LEU A 349 21.67 -2.25 33.88
CA LEU A 349 23.11 -2.33 33.63
C LEU A 349 23.82 -1.48 34.68
N LYS A 350 24.88 -2.05 35.25
CA LYS A 350 25.72 -1.36 36.23
C LYS A 350 26.69 -0.44 35.53
N ALA A 351 26.86 0.76 36.07
CA ALA A 351 27.88 1.69 35.62
C ALA A 351 29.29 1.09 35.85
N ALA A 352 30.21 1.41 34.95
CA ALA A 352 31.62 1.09 35.11
C ALA A 352 32.35 2.19 35.89
N ALA A 353 33.52 1.86 36.45
CA ALA A 353 34.42 2.87 37.00
C ALA A 353 34.79 3.87 35.89
N LYS A 354 34.84 5.17 36.22
CA LYS A 354 35.11 6.23 35.25
C LYS A 354 36.47 6.01 34.57
N GLY A 355 36.45 5.61 33.30
CA GLY A 355 37.64 5.52 32.46
C GLY A 355 38.07 6.87 31.89
N LYS A 356 39.20 6.89 31.16
CA LYS A 356 39.57 8.06 30.35
C LYS A 356 38.50 8.27 29.27
N PRO A 357 37.97 9.49 29.07
CA PRO A 357 36.81 9.75 28.21
C PRO A 357 37.16 9.81 26.72
N ASP A 358 38.42 9.55 26.35
CA ASP A 358 38.87 9.58 24.97
C ASP A 358 38.08 8.56 24.15
N THR A 359 37.49 9.03 23.05
CA THR A 359 36.85 8.15 22.07
C THR A 359 37.92 7.71 21.09
N HIS A 360 38.23 6.42 21.07
CA HIS A 360 39.17 5.81 20.16
C HIS A 360 38.45 5.33 18.91
N TYR A 361 39.14 5.36 17.78
CA TYR A 361 38.65 4.77 16.54
C TYR A 361 39.74 3.98 15.83
N ALA A 362 39.32 2.99 15.06
CA ALA A 362 40.13 2.23 14.14
C ALA A 362 39.35 2.01 12.82
N TYR A 363 39.92 2.49 11.72
CA TYR A 363 39.36 2.44 10.38
C TYR A 363 40.11 1.40 9.54
N TYR A 364 39.35 0.47 8.96
CA TYR A 364 39.82 -0.64 8.17
C TYR A 364 39.22 -0.54 6.77
N GLU A 365 40.06 -0.65 5.74
CA GLU A 365 39.58 -0.78 4.37
C GLU A 365 39.31 -2.25 4.06
N GLU A 366 38.15 -2.55 3.48
CA GLU A 366 37.79 -3.90 3.04
C GLU A 366 37.97 -4.94 4.18
N ASP A 367 38.65 -6.06 3.91
CA ASP A 367 38.94 -7.14 4.86
C ASP A 367 40.34 -7.02 5.48
N ALA A 368 40.92 -5.82 5.55
CA ALA A 368 42.25 -5.62 6.10
C ALA A 368 42.32 -6.03 7.59
N LEU A 369 43.33 -6.83 7.93
CA LEU A 369 43.58 -7.29 9.31
C LEU A 369 44.18 -6.21 10.23
N LYS A 370 44.69 -5.11 9.66
CA LYS A 370 45.28 -3.99 10.39
C LYS A 370 44.57 -2.69 10.03
N PRO A 371 44.37 -1.79 10.99
CA PRO A 371 43.73 -0.51 10.72
C PRO A 371 44.63 0.32 9.81
N LYS A 372 44.03 0.97 8.83
CA LYS A 372 44.70 1.95 7.97
C LYS A 372 44.88 3.29 8.67
N GLN A 373 43.95 3.62 9.56
CA GLN A 373 43.98 4.83 10.37
C GLN A 373 43.37 4.49 11.74
N GLU A 374 44.02 4.91 12.81
CA GLU A 374 43.52 4.76 14.18
C GLU A 374 43.95 5.96 15.02
N GLY A 375 43.22 6.24 16.10
CA GLY A 375 43.58 7.34 16.99
C GLY A 375 42.46 7.72 17.96
N ILE A 376 42.56 8.94 18.48
CA ILE A 376 41.57 9.54 19.39
C ILE A 376 40.77 10.59 18.62
N VAL A 377 39.44 10.54 18.74
CA VAL A 377 38.52 11.56 18.23
C VAL A 377 38.58 12.76 19.17
N LYS A 378 39.12 13.88 18.68
CA LYS A 378 39.22 15.14 19.45
C LYS A 378 38.00 16.03 19.31
N GLU A 379 37.47 16.14 18.09
CA GLU A 379 36.30 16.96 17.76
C GLU A 379 35.39 16.18 16.81
N LYS A 380 35.62 16.31 15.49
CA LYS A 380 34.91 15.54 14.46
C LYS A 380 35.86 14.52 13.83
N LEU A 381 35.41 13.28 13.73
CA LEU A 381 36.11 12.27 12.94
C LEU A 381 35.79 12.49 11.46
N THR A 382 36.83 12.67 10.64
CA THR A 382 36.69 12.72 9.18
C THR A 382 37.41 11.50 8.59
N LEU A 383 36.70 10.74 7.76
CA LEU A 383 37.25 9.58 7.07
C LEU A 383 37.27 9.85 5.55
N PRO A 384 38.12 9.11 4.79
CA PRO A 384 38.07 9.16 3.33
C PRO A 384 36.66 8.84 2.81
N LEU A 385 36.23 9.53 1.75
CA LEU A 385 34.98 9.27 1.02
C LEU A 385 35.10 7.95 0.24
N LYS A 386 35.03 6.83 0.95
CA LYS A 386 35.09 5.48 0.41
C LYS A 386 33.91 4.66 0.89
N ASN A 387 33.49 3.70 0.08
CA ASN A 387 32.54 2.66 0.47
C ASN A 387 33.29 1.40 0.91
N ASN A 388 32.58 0.44 1.51
CA ASN A 388 33.12 -0.87 1.90
C ASN A 388 34.28 -0.79 2.89
N TYR A 389 34.06 -0.11 4.01
CA TYR A 389 35.02 -0.04 5.11
C TYR A 389 34.39 -0.46 6.43
N THR A 390 35.23 -0.84 7.37
CA THR A 390 34.83 -1.06 8.76
C THR A 390 35.40 0.05 9.63
N LEU A 391 34.56 0.65 10.46
CA LEU A 391 34.96 1.58 11.51
C LEU A 391 34.62 0.98 12.86
N VAL A 392 35.63 0.81 13.70
CA VAL A 392 35.44 0.47 15.11
C VAL A 392 35.60 1.75 15.92
N VAL A 393 34.65 2.04 16.80
CA VAL A 393 34.70 3.17 17.73
C VAL A 393 34.53 2.66 19.14
N ASP A 394 35.46 2.97 20.02
CA ASP A 394 35.41 2.65 21.44
C ASP A 394 35.39 3.96 22.22
N GLY A 395 34.36 4.18 23.03
CA GLY A 395 34.23 5.43 23.77
C GLY A 395 33.47 5.27 25.07
N TRP A 396 33.17 6.39 25.69
CA TRP A 396 32.43 6.45 26.95
C TRP A 396 31.23 7.37 26.81
N MET A 397 30.12 6.96 27.41
CA MET A 397 28.97 7.82 27.62
C MET A 397 28.66 7.94 29.11
N GLU A 398 27.98 9.03 29.48
CA GLU A 398 27.44 9.22 30.82
C GLU A 398 25.91 9.15 30.76
N ALA A 399 25.32 8.23 31.51
CA ALA A 399 23.90 8.25 31.84
C ALA A 399 23.71 9.15 33.06
N LYS A 400 23.13 10.34 32.85
CA LYS A 400 22.93 11.34 33.91
C LYS A 400 21.76 11.00 34.84
N GLU A 401 20.87 10.14 34.39
CA GLU A 401 19.67 9.68 35.07
C GLU A 401 19.70 8.16 35.18
N ALA A 402 19.02 7.60 36.19
CA ALA A 402 18.76 6.17 36.25
C ALA A 402 17.38 5.88 35.63
N GLY A 403 17.23 4.71 35.00
CA GLY A 403 15.99 4.28 34.38
C GLY A 403 16.15 3.86 32.92
N TYR A 404 15.04 3.76 32.21
CA TYR A 404 15.04 3.37 30.81
C TYR A 404 15.61 4.46 29.91
N HIS A 405 16.62 4.10 29.14
CA HIS A 405 17.17 4.89 28.06
C HIS A 405 16.85 4.19 26.74
N ILE A 406 16.52 4.96 25.70
CA ILE A 406 16.34 4.41 24.35
C ILE A 406 17.50 4.87 23.50
N PHE A 407 18.33 3.93 23.08
CA PHE A 407 19.37 4.18 22.09
C PHE A 407 18.76 4.23 20.70
N VAL A 408 19.21 5.18 19.90
CA VAL A 408 18.88 5.34 18.49
C VAL A 408 20.17 5.28 17.71
N PHE A 409 20.29 4.24 16.89
CA PHE A 409 21.49 3.90 16.15
C PHE A 409 21.19 3.94 14.65
N ASN A 410 21.73 4.96 13.99
CA ASN A 410 21.72 5.09 12.54
C ASN A 410 23.00 4.47 12.00
N ALA A 411 22.87 3.37 11.27
CA ALA A 411 24.00 2.62 10.75
C ALA A 411 23.58 1.68 9.62
N ASP A 412 24.56 1.29 8.82
CA ASP A 412 24.39 0.36 7.71
C ASP A 412 24.13 -1.07 8.21
N PRO A 413 23.41 -1.90 7.43
CA PRO A 413 23.24 -3.32 7.73
C PRO A 413 24.55 -4.05 8.02
N GLY A 414 24.54 -4.89 9.05
CA GLY A 414 25.71 -5.60 9.57
C GLY A 414 26.49 -4.84 10.64
N SER A 415 26.14 -3.59 10.92
CA SER A 415 26.74 -2.81 12.01
C SER A 415 26.25 -3.26 13.38
N LYS A 416 27.04 -3.01 14.43
CA LYS A 416 26.73 -3.39 15.80
C LYS A 416 26.98 -2.27 16.80
N LEU A 417 26.17 -2.26 17.85
CA LEU A 417 26.35 -1.42 19.03
C LEU A 417 26.45 -2.30 20.27
N PHE A 418 27.49 -2.05 21.06
CA PHE A 418 27.69 -2.64 22.37
C PHE A 418 27.70 -1.56 23.44
N LEU A 419 27.17 -1.89 24.62
CA LEU A 419 27.26 -1.08 25.82
C LEU A 419 27.69 -1.97 26.99
N ASN A 420 28.76 -1.59 27.68
CA ASN A 420 29.34 -2.39 28.76
C ASN A 420 29.59 -3.86 28.37
N LYS A 421 30.16 -4.08 27.17
CA LYS A 421 30.41 -5.39 26.53
C LYS A 421 29.17 -6.20 26.14
N GLN A 422 27.97 -5.73 26.44
CA GLN A 422 26.73 -6.36 25.98
C GLN A 422 26.37 -5.84 24.59
N GLU A 423 26.11 -6.75 23.65
CA GLU A 423 25.54 -6.39 22.34
C GLU A 423 24.10 -5.89 22.56
N LEU A 424 23.84 -4.63 22.22
CA LEU A 424 22.51 -4.04 22.29
C LEU A 424 21.81 -4.14 20.93
N ILE A 425 22.49 -3.72 19.86
CA ILE A 425 21.90 -3.66 18.52
C ILE A 425 22.80 -4.38 17.54
N LEU A 426 22.18 -5.23 16.72
CA LEU A 426 22.73 -5.75 15.47
C LEU A 426 21.80 -5.29 14.34
N CYS A 427 22.35 -4.55 13.37
CA CYS A 427 21.61 -4.00 12.25
C CYS A 427 21.32 -5.08 11.19
N ASN A 428 20.32 -5.92 11.40
CA ASN A 428 19.94 -7.00 10.48
C ASN A 428 18.98 -6.57 9.35
N GLY A 429 18.65 -5.28 9.27
CA GLY A 429 17.65 -4.76 8.33
C GLY A 429 18.15 -4.69 6.89
N THR A 430 17.24 -4.30 6.00
CA THR A 430 17.60 -3.94 4.62
C THR A 430 18.24 -2.56 4.59
N HIS A 431 18.91 -2.18 3.49
CA HIS A 431 19.52 -0.85 3.37
C HIS A 431 18.53 0.33 3.56
N ASN A 432 17.22 0.11 3.37
CA ASN A 432 16.20 1.14 3.60
C ASN A 432 15.80 1.28 5.08
N GLU A 433 16.26 0.37 5.95
CA GLU A 433 16.08 0.43 7.40
C GLU A 433 17.36 1.01 8.03
N GLY A 434 17.49 2.33 7.95
CA GLY A 434 18.68 3.06 8.41
C GLY A 434 18.66 3.44 9.90
N THR A 435 17.66 3.02 10.67
CA THR A 435 17.59 3.33 12.10
C THR A 435 17.09 2.18 12.95
N TYR A 436 17.82 1.93 14.03
CA TYR A 436 17.59 0.85 14.97
C TYR A 436 17.48 1.42 16.37
N THR A 437 16.51 0.96 17.15
CA THR A 437 16.32 1.45 18.52
C THR A 437 16.27 0.33 19.54
N TYR A 438 16.85 0.60 20.72
CA TYR A 438 16.95 -0.36 21.80
C TYR A 438 16.70 0.31 23.16
N ILE A 439 15.70 -0.18 23.90
CA ILE A 439 15.47 0.27 25.29
C ILE A 439 16.32 -0.54 26.26
N VAL A 440 16.96 0.14 27.20
CA VAL A 440 17.81 -0.50 28.22
C VAL A 440 17.73 0.25 29.55
N PRO A 441 17.55 -0.46 30.69
CA PRO A 441 17.60 0.15 32.01
C PRO A 441 19.07 0.39 32.41
N LEU A 442 19.40 1.64 32.73
CA LEU A 442 20.74 2.03 33.20
C LEU A 442 20.67 2.57 34.63
N GLN A 443 21.71 2.31 35.41
CA GLN A 443 22.03 3.13 36.59
C GLN A 443 22.69 4.44 36.16
N LYS A 444 22.64 5.47 37.01
CA LYS A 444 23.40 6.71 36.77
C LYS A 444 24.91 6.39 36.79
N GLY A 445 25.66 6.86 35.80
CA GLY A 445 27.11 6.70 35.75
C GLY A 445 27.69 6.56 34.34
N PHE A 446 28.92 6.07 34.26
CA PHE A 446 29.68 5.97 33.01
C PHE A 446 29.62 4.57 32.42
N TYR A 447 29.48 4.50 31.10
CA TYR A 447 29.38 3.24 30.36
C TYR A 447 30.32 3.27 29.15
N PRO A 448 31.21 2.26 28.99
CA PRO A 448 31.94 2.11 27.75
C PRO A 448 30.99 1.62 26.66
N TYR A 449 31.02 2.26 25.49
CA TYR A 449 30.32 1.81 24.30
C TYR A 449 31.33 1.36 23.25
N LYS A 450 30.91 0.43 22.40
CA LYS A 450 31.65 0.04 21.20
C LYS A 450 30.71 0.03 20.00
N ILE A 451 31.15 0.63 18.91
CA ILE A 451 30.48 0.58 17.61
C ILE A 451 31.35 -0.25 16.69
N GLU A 452 30.74 -1.19 15.98
CA GLU A 452 31.35 -1.85 14.81
C GLU A 452 30.51 -1.47 13.59
N TYR A 453 30.91 -0.42 12.88
CA TYR A 453 30.19 0.12 11.73
C TYR A 453 30.72 -0.48 10.44
N ARG A 454 29.84 -1.11 9.65
CA ARG A 454 30.17 -1.72 8.36
C ARG A 454 29.61 -0.87 7.24
N HIS A 455 30.37 0.15 6.84
CA HIS A 455 29.95 1.07 5.81
C HIS A 455 29.97 0.41 4.44
N LYS A 456 28.84 0.47 3.73
CA LYS A 456 28.70 -0.04 2.37
C LYS A 456 28.24 1.02 1.38
N ASN A 457 27.44 2.00 1.81
CA ASN A 457 26.85 3.00 0.92
C ASN A 457 26.88 4.40 1.52
N ALA A 458 27.11 5.41 0.67
CA ALA A 458 27.26 6.80 1.06
C ALA A 458 26.00 7.45 1.68
N ASP A 459 24.83 6.79 1.60
CA ASP A 459 23.53 7.40 1.92
C ASP A 459 23.19 7.38 3.42
N ILE A 460 23.86 6.56 4.24
CA ILE A 460 23.56 6.44 5.67
C ILE A 460 24.77 6.92 6.49
N GLY A 461 24.58 8.08 7.15
CA GLY A 461 25.53 8.57 8.15
C GLY A 461 25.47 7.76 9.44
N LEU A 462 26.64 7.43 10.00
CA LEU A 462 26.74 6.80 11.32
C LEU A 462 26.38 7.81 12.41
N LYS A 463 25.31 7.53 13.16
CA LYS A 463 24.91 8.34 14.32
C LYS A 463 24.46 7.46 15.47
N LEU A 464 25.01 7.69 16.65
CA LEU A 464 24.59 7.07 17.89
C LEU A 464 24.08 8.15 18.83
N THR A 465 22.81 8.05 19.21
CA THR A 465 22.17 8.95 20.16
C THR A 465 21.31 8.18 21.16
N TYR A 466 20.81 8.85 22.19
CA TYR A 466 19.83 8.26 23.09
C TYR A 466 18.81 9.26 23.61
N LEU A 467 17.66 8.75 24.05
CA LEU A 467 16.66 9.44 24.86
C LEU A 467 16.85 9.07 26.34
N ALA A 468 16.94 10.09 27.19
CA ALA A 468 17.00 9.94 28.64
C ALA A 468 15.59 9.68 29.23
N PRO A 469 15.49 9.09 30.44
CA PRO A 469 14.22 8.82 31.11
C PRO A 469 13.26 10.03 31.17
N SER A 470 13.76 11.20 31.56
CA SER A 470 13.00 12.46 31.58
C SER A 470 12.43 12.86 30.21
N THR A 471 13.14 12.55 29.14
CA THR A 471 12.77 12.90 27.77
C THR A 471 11.71 11.94 27.21
N LEU A 472 11.73 10.68 27.63
CA LEU A 472 10.73 9.67 27.22
C LEU A 472 9.30 10.09 27.57
N GLN A 473 9.12 10.84 28.66
CA GLN A 473 7.81 11.38 29.08
C GLN A 473 7.26 12.43 28.11
N LEU A 474 8.10 12.97 27.22
CA LEU A 474 7.75 14.02 26.26
C LEU A 474 7.54 13.47 24.84
N VAL A 475 7.64 12.16 24.64
CA VAL A 475 7.42 11.52 23.34
C VAL A 475 5.92 11.51 23.06
N ASN A 476 5.53 12.03 21.90
CA ASN A 476 4.15 12.00 21.42
C ASN A 476 4.09 11.21 20.11
N ALA A 477 3.29 10.14 20.09
CA ALA A 477 3.13 9.26 18.95
C ALA A 477 1.98 9.69 18.04
N GLY A 478 2.02 9.29 16.77
CA GLY A 478 0.99 9.65 15.79
C GLY A 478 1.50 9.67 14.36
N THR A 479 0.97 10.58 13.55
CA THR A 479 1.25 10.65 12.10
C THR A 479 2.63 11.20 11.75
N VAL A 480 3.36 11.72 12.73
CA VAL A 480 4.70 12.27 12.55
C VAL A 480 5.72 11.16 12.75
N PRO A 481 6.69 10.95 11.86
CA PRO A 481 7.74 9.94 12.05
C PRO A 481 8.53 10.13 13.34
N PHE A 482 9.06 9.05 13.91
CA PHE A 482 9.92 9.11 15.10
C PHE A 482 11.11 10.06 14.91
N TYR A 483 11.64 10.13 13.68
CA TYR A 483 12.80 10.96 13.32
C TYR A 483 12.45 12.40 12.92
N SER A 484 11.31 12.93 13.37
CA SER A 484 10.99 14.35 13.14
C SER A 484 11.96 15.28 13.87
N SER A 485 12.16 16.49 13.33
CA SER A 485 13.08 17.49 13.87
C SER A 485 12.86 17.75 15.37
N ALA A 486 11.60 17.84 15.81
CA ALA A 486 11.27 18.11 17.20
C ALA A 486 11.70 17.00 18.18
N LEU A 487 11.72 15.72 17.76
CA LEU A 487 12.24 14.64 18.60
C LEU A 487 13.76 14.51 18.45
N LEU A 488 14.29 14.72 17.25
CA LEU A 488 15.73 14.72 16.99
C LEU A 488 16.48 15.77 17.83
N GLU A 489 15.87 16.92 18.10
CA GLU A 489 16.43 17.97 18.96
C GLU A 489 16.57 17.53 20.44
N LYS A 490 15.79 16.54 20.87
CA LYS A 490 15.83 16.01 22.24
C LYS A 490 16.80 14.84 22.41
N LEU A 491 17.34 14.31 21.31
CA LEU A 491 18.31 13.22 21.34
C LEU A 491 19.67 13.71 21.85
N ILE A 492 20.20 13.03 22.85
CA ILE A 492 21.55 13.28 23.32
C ILE A 492 22.52 12.53 22.40
N THR A 493 23.38 13.27 21.71
CA THR A 493 24.36 12.69 20.78
C THR A 493 25.52 12.08 21.55
N ILE A 494 25.83 10.81 21.27
CA ILE A 494 27.01 10.10 21.79
C ILE A 494 28.13 10.15 20.75
N PHE A 495 27.80 9.82 19.49
CA PHE A 495 28.77 9.76 18.41
C PHE A 495 28.11 10.11 17.08
N THR A 496 28.84 10.81 16.21
CA THR A 496 28.45 11.07 14.83
C THR A 496 29.69 11.04 13.95
N LEU A 497 29.55 10.48 12.75
CA LEU A 497 30.56 10.53 11.69
C LEU A 497 30.18 11.61 10.66
#